data_AF-A0A8J6M796-F1
#
_entry.id   AF-A0A8J6M796-F1
#
_cell.length_a   1.000
_cell.length_b   1.000
_cell.length_c   1.000
_cell.angle_alpha   90.00
_cell.angle_beta   90.00
_cell.angle_gamma   90.00
#
_symmetry.space_group_name_H-M   'P 1'
#
loop_
_entity.id
_entity.type
_entity.pdbx_description
1 polymer ?
#
loop_
_entity_poly.entity_id
_entity_poly.type
_entity_poly.pdbx_seq_one_letter_code
_entity_poly.pdbx_strand_id
1 'polypeptide(L)' 'MERRDYHYEVCSDGAALVMFGIRSNSGVCVRRVSSDFLEVDRLVRKCNRLQVSPIHLGDVVEDYCRG' A
#
# COMPACT_ATOMS: atom_id res chain seq x y z
N MET A 1 21.69 -0.83 12.61
CA MET A 1 20.63 -0.60 11.61
C MET A 1 19.40 -1.34 12.12
N GLU A 2 18.44 -0.60 12.70
CA GLU A 2 17.23 -1.23 13.24
C GLU A 2 16.49 -1.91 12.09
N ARG A 3 16.37 -3.24 12.11
CA ARG A 3 15.48 -3.98 11.22
C ARG A 3 14.06 -3.61 11.64
N ARG A 4 13.51 -2.55 11.05
CA ARG A 4 12.10 -2.23 11.18
C ARG A 4 11.37 -3.16 10.24
N ASP A 5 10.60 -4.08 10.82
CA ASP A 5 9.77 -5.01 10.07
C ASP A 5 8.54 -4.25 9.60
N TYR A 6 8.61 -3.73 8.38
CA TYR A 6 7.49 -3.04 7.77
C TYR A 6 6.51 -4.08 7.25
N HIS A 7 5.28 -4.01 7.75
CA HIS A 7 4.19 -4.85 7.30
C HIS A 7 3.10 -3.97 6.68
N TYR A 8 2.68 -4.36 5.48
CA TYR A 8 1.67 -3.72 4.67
C TYR A 8 0.49 -4.65 4.45
N GLU A 9 -0.71 -4.07 4.47
CA GLU A 9 -1.98 -4.78 4.29
C GLU A 9 -2.90 -3.97 3.38
N VAL A 10 -3.81 -4.67 2.69
CA VAL A 10 -4.86 -4.04 1.90
C VAL A 10 -5.92 -3.47 2.83
N CYS A 11 -6.29 -2.21 2.66
CA CYS A 11 -7.43 -1.59 3.32
C CYS A 11 -8.48 -1.15 2.29
N SER A 12 -9.74 -1.07 2.69
CA SER A 12 -10.84 -0.53 1.87
C SER A 12 -11.55 0.60 2.62
N ASP A 13 -12.11 1.56 1.89
CA ASP A 13 -12.79 2.73 2.48
C ASP A 13 -14.28 2.48 2.76
N GLY A 14 -14.81 1.28 2.48
CA GLY A 14 -16.22 0.91 2.74
C GLY A 14 -17.26 1.73 1.97
N ALA A 15 -16.84 2.56 1.01
CA ALA A 15 -17.70 3.44 0.22
C ALA A 15 -18.54 2.66 -0.82
N ALA A 16 -19.59 3.31 -1.33
CA ALA A 16 -20.47 2.76 -2.36
C ALA A 16 -19.73 2.30 -3.63
N LEU A 17 -18.59 2.93 -3.95
CA LEU A 17 -17.61 2.43 -4.91
C LEU A 17 -16.36 2.03 -4.13
N VAL A 18 -16.17 0.72 -3.94
CA VAL A 18 -15.07 0.20 -3.14
C VAL A 18 -13.76 0.50 -3.86
N MET A 19 -12.92 1.31 -3.22
CA MET A 19 -11.52 1.45 -3.60
C MET A 19 -10.64 0.86 -2.52
N PHE A 20 -9.64 0.12 -2.96
CA PHE A 20 -8.62 -0.48 -2.12
C PHE A 20 -7.42 0.46 -1.99
N GLY A 21 -6.72 0.32 -0.88
CA GLY A 21 -5.52 1.07 -0.56
C GLY A 21 -4.57 0.22 0.27
N ILE A 22 -3.48 0.83 0.69
CA ILE A 22 -2.40 0.17 1.42
C ILE A 22 -2.23 0.82 2.78
N ARG A 23 -2.22 0.01 3.83
CA ARG A 23 -1.93 0.43 5.20
C ARG A 23 -0.67 -0.23 5.71
N SER A 24 0.16 0.54 6.41
CA SER A 24 1.33 0.04 7.12
C SER A 24 1.06 -0.11 8.62
N ASN A 25 1.73 -1.07 9.26
CA ASN A 25 1.82 -1.19 10.71
C ASN A 25 2.45 0.05 11.40
N SER A 26 3.17 0.89 10.64
CA SER A 26 3.74 2.15 11.13
C SER A 26 2.73 3.32 11.18
N GLY A 27 1.48 3.08 10.79
CA GLY A 27 0.41 4.10 10.77
C GLY A 27 0.25 4.86 9.46
N VAL A 28 1.14 4.66 8.47
CA VAL A 28 0.97 5.23 7.13
C VAL A 28 -0.17 4.51 6.39
N CYS A 29 -1.03 5.26 5.72
CA CYS A 29 -2.15 4.73 4.96
C CYS A 29 -2.33 5.51 3.66
N VAL A 30 -2.24 4.81 2.53
CA VAL A 30 -2.49 5.36 1.19
C VAL A 30 -3.80 4.77 0.69
N ARG A 31 -4.84 5.60 0.64
CA ARG A 31 -6.19 5.17 0.25
C ARG A 31 -6.41 5.38 -1.24
N ARG A 32 -7.42 4.68 -1.78
CA ARG A 32 -7.92 4.89 -3.15
C ARG A 32 -6.86 4.66 -4.24
N VAL A 33 -6.10 3.57 -4.11
CA VAL A 33 -5.05 3.17 -5.05
C VAL A 33 -5.63 2.54 -6.31
N SER A 34 -6.52 1.55 -6.16
CA SER A 34 -7.21 0.90 -7.27
C SER A 34 -8.56 0.34 -6.78
N SER A 35 -9.50 0.15 -7.69
CA SER A 35 -10.73 -0.60 -7.43
C SER A 35 -10.54 -2.12 -7.56
N ASP A 36 -9.40 -2.58 -8.08
CA ASP A 36 -9.06 -4.00 -8.15
C ASP A 36 -8.26 -4.42 -6.90
N PHE A 37 -8.84 -5.33 -6.12
CA PHE A 37 -8.19 -5.90 -4.94
C PHE A 37 -6.87 -6.62 -5.28
N LEU A 38 -6.82 -7.36 -6.38
CA LEU A 38 -5.65 -8.16 -6.75
C LEU A 38 -4.46 -7.28 -7.15
N GLU A 39 -4.72 -6.13 -7.77
CA GLU A 39 -3.67 -5.14 -8.05
C GLU A 39 -3.05 -4.61 -6.75
N VAL A 40 -3.90 -4.22 -5.81
CA VAL A 40 -3.42 -3.69 -4.52
C VAL A 40 -2.74 -4.78 -3.68
N ASP A 41 -3.24 -6.02 -3.68
CA ASP A 41 -2.59 -7.16 -3.00
C ASP A 41 -1.20 -7.45 -3.59
N ARG A 42 -1.05 -7.42 -4.92
CA ARG A 42 0.27 -7.58 -5.57
C ARG A 42 1.23 -6.47 -5.16
N LEU A 43 0.76 -5.22 -5.09
CA LEU A 43 1.57 -4.09 -4.66
C LEU A 43 1.98 -4.23 -3.20
N VAL A 44 1.05 -4.62 -2.31
CA VAL A 44 1.32 -4.92 -0.90
C VAL A 44 2.39 -6.00 -0.75
N ARG A 45 2.27 -7.13 -1.44
CA ARG A 45 3.27 -8.20 -1.41
C ARG A 45 4.64 -7.73 -1.87
N LYS A 46 4.69 -6.86 -2.88
CA LYS A 46 5.94 -6.27 -3.39
C LYS A 46 6.56 -5.32 -2.35
N CYS A 47 5.76 -4.46 -1.71
CA CYS A 47 6.21 -3.58 -0.63
C CYS A 47 6.74 -4.36 0.59
N ASN A 48 6.05 -5.42 1.01
CA ASN A 48 6.46 -6.31 2.09
C ASN A 48 7.78 -7.02 1.75
N ARG A 49 7.92 -7.56 0.53
CA ARG A 49 9.14 -8.26 0.09
C ARG A 49 10.35 -7.32 0.00
N LEU A 50 10.15 -6.10 -0.48
CA LEU A 50 11.22 -5.11 -0.64
C LEU A 50 11.52 -4.33 0.64
N GLN A 51 10.72 -4.51 1.70
CA GLN A 51 10.81 -3.72 2.93
C GLN A 51 10.85 -2.22 2.63
N VAL A 52 9.94 -1.78 1.74
CA VAL A 52 9.80 -0.36 1.38
C VAL A 52 9.61 0.43 2.66
N SER A 53 10.33 1.54 2.81
CA SER A 53 10.14 2.40 3.96
C SER A 53 8.78 3.11 3.85
N PRO A 54 7.97 3.18 4.92
CA PRO A 54 6.64 3.80 4.87
C PRO A 54 6.64 5.25 4.38
N ILE A 55 7.75 5.98 4.57
CA ILE A 55 7.93 7.34 4.04
C ILE A 55 7.91 7.39 2.50
N HIS A 56 8.36 6.34 1.82
CA HIS A 56 8.40 6.23 0.36
C HIS A 56 7.17 5.51 -0.21
N LEU A 57 6.25 5.04 0.64
CA LEU A 57 5.07 4.32 0.18
C LEU A 57 4.20 5.20 -0.74
N GLY A 58 4.08 6.49 -0.43
CA GLY A 58 3.33 7.45 -1.25
C GLY A 58 3.92 7.56 -2.67
N ASP A 59 5.24 7.75 -2.77
CA ASP A 59 5.94 7.86 -4.05
C ASP A 59 5.78 6.58 -4.90
N VAL A 60 5.95 5.41 -4.28
CA VAL A 60 5.80 4.11 -4.95
C VAL A 60 4.39 3.90 -5.49
N VAL A 61 3.37 4.32 -4.72
CA VAL A 61 1.97 4.23 -5.16
C VAL A 61 1.69 5.22 -6.28
N GLU A 62 2.20 6.46 -6.19
CA GLU A 62 2.03 7.47 -7.23
C GLU A 62 2.65 7.02 -8.56
N ASP A 63 3.86 6.46 -8.53
CA ASP A 63 4.50 5.86 -9.70
C ASP A 63 3.70 4.68 -10.25
N TYR A 64 3.13 3.84 -9.38
CA TYR A 64 2.27 2.73 -9.79
C TYR A 64 1.00 3.22 -10.50
N CYS A 65 0.36 4.28 -10.01
CA CYS A 65 -0.85 4.84 -10.61
C CYS A 65 -0.58 5.63 -11.91
N ARG A 66 0.67 6.02 -12.19
CA ARG A 66 1.05 6.75 -13.41
C ARG A 66 1.49 5.85 -14.58
N GLY A 67 1.84 4.59 -14.30
CA GLY A 67 2.22 3.60 -15.32
C GLY A 67 1.03 2.96 -16.01
#